data_AF-A0AAV6UIY7-F1
#
_entry.id   AF-A0AAV6UIY7-F1
#
_cell.length_a   1.000
_cell.length_b   1.000
_cell.length_c   1.000
_cell.angle_alpha   90.00
_cell.angle_beta   90.00
_cell.angle_gamma   90.00
#
_symmetry.space_group_name_H-M   'P 1'
#
loop_
_entity.id
_entity.type
_entity.pdbx_description
1 polymer ?
#
loop_
_entity_poly.entity_id
_entity_poly.type
_entity_poly.pdbx_seq_one_letter_code
_entity_poly.pdbx_strand_id
1 'polypeptide(L)'
;MSDKKLFVPKTPMDFQKMKLEKLMANPDKPVIIPETPKDRKGFTVPEFVRNVMGSSAGAGSGEFHVYRHLRRKEYTRQKMIDEKAELEKLDEEYSRKIDENKKKMEERTAKKRAKRLKQKARLKRLKALKGSQTTNAAGSKEESSSESESEGSEYSDEEKHNSSTESSRDVEDKDNCEMISP
;
A
#
# COMPACT_ATOMS: atom_id res chain seq x y z
N MET A 1 9.65 40.39 31.24
CA MET A 1 10.00 39.11 30.60
C MET A 1 9.09 38.06 31.21
N SER A 2 8.25 37.41 30.43
CA SER A 2 7.25 36.47 30.97
C SER A 2 7.94 35.16 31.34
N ASP A 3 7.95 34.81 32.62
CA ASP A 3 8.51 33.56 33.13
C ASP A 3 7.74 32.37 32.54
N LYS A 4 8.35 31.69 31.55
CA LYS A 4 7.74 30.51 30.93
C LYS A 4 7.90 29.33 31.88
N LYS A 5 6.82 28.99 32.58
CA LYS A 5 6.74 27.78 33.41
C LYS A 5 7.00 26.54 32.55
N LEU A 6 8.00 25.74 32.92
CA LEU A 6 8.27 24.45 32.27
C LEU A 6 7.08 23.53 32.51
N PHE A 7 6.33 23.22 31.44
CA PHE A 7 5.16 22.35 31.48
C PHE A 7 5.46 21.03 30.75
N VAL A 8 5.30 19.93 31.46
CA VAL A 8 5.45 18.57 30.93
C VAL A 8 4.05 18.03 30.61
N PRO A 9 3.70 17.81 29.33
CA PRO A 9 2.37 17.30 28.96
C PRO A 9 2.20 15.86 29.46
N LYS A 10 1.04 15.57 30.06
CA LYS A 10 0.69 14.23 30.56
C LYS A 10 -0.32 13.53 29.64
N THR A 11 -1.18 14.31 28.98
CA THR A 11 -2.19 13.81 28.03
C THR A 11 -1.84 14.20 26.59
N PRO A 12 -2.36 13.48 25.58
CA PRO A 12 -2.20 13.89 24.17
C PRO A 12 -2.83 15.27 23.90
N MET A 13 -3.90 15.62 24.60
CA MET A 13 -4.54 16.93 24.52
C MET A 13 -3.61 18.04 25.00
N ASP A 14 -2.88 17.81 26.09
CA ASP A 14 -1.89 18.75 26.60
C ASP A 14 -0.76 19.00 25.58
N PHE A 15 -0.31 17.95 24.88
CA PHE A 15 0.71 18.07 23.85
C PHE A 15 0.23 18.88 22.63
N GLN A 16 -1.02 18.68 22.20
CA GLN A 16 -1.64 19.48 21.14
C GLN A 16 -1.82 20.94 21.57
N LYS A 17 -2.31 21.17 22.79
CA LYS A 17 -2.46 22.50 23.37
C LYS A 17 -1.13 23.26 23.39
N MET A 18 -0.05 22.62 23.84
CA MET A 18 1.30 23.19 23.82
C MET A 18 1.79 23.56 22.41
N LYS A 19 1.53 22.70 21.41
CA LYS A 19 1.86 23.01 20.01
C LYS A 19 1.04 24.19 19.48
N LEU A 20 -0.24 24.22 19.82
CA LEU A 20 -1.18 25.26 19.41
C LEU A 20 -0.82 26.60 20.03
N GLU A 21 -0.55 26.66 21.33
CA GLU A 21 -0.05 27.87 22.02
C GLU A 21 1.25 28.39 21.38
N LYS A 22 2.17 27.49 21.00
CA LYS A 22 3.41 27.86 20.30
C LYS A 22 3.16 28.43 18.90
N LEU A 23 2.17 27.91 18.16
CA LEU A 23 1.79 28.42 16.85
C LEU A 23 1.08 29.78 16.96
N MET A 24 0.15 29.92 17.92
CA MET A 24 -0.61 31.15 18.14
C MET A 24 0.22 32.29 18.76
N ALA A 25 1.36 31.99 19.39
CA ALA A 25 2.26 33.01 19.91
C ALA A 25 2.81 33.95 18.82
N ASN A 26 2.88 33.50 17.55
CA ASN A 26 3.31 34.33 16.42
C ASN A 26 2.43 34.00 15.19
N PRO A 27 1.24 34.60 15.06
CA PRO A 27 0.30 34.27 13.99
C PRO A 27 0.79 34.72 12.60
N ASP A 28 1.60 35.76 12.52
CA ASP A 28 2.11 36.30 11.24
C ASP A 28 3.21 35.43 10.62
N LYS A 29 3.78 34.47 11.37
CA LYS A 29 4.84 33.59 10.86
C LYS A 29 4.22 32.46 10.04
N PRO A 30 4.56 32.32 8.74
CA PRO A 30 4.03 31.21 7.94
C PRO A 30 4.50 29.86 8.50
N VAL A 31 3.57 28.91 8.60
CA VAL A 31 3.84 27.55 9.06
C VAL A 31 4.37 26.72 7.89
N ILE A 32 5.57 26.16 8.03
CA ILE A 32 6.16 25.25 7.05
C ILE A 32 5.63 23.85 7.32
N ILE A 33 4.73 23.37 6.48
CA ILE A 33 4.32 21.96 6.46
C ILE A 33 5.42 21.19 5.73
N PRO A 34 6.03 20.16 6.34
CA PRO A 34 7.03 19.38 5.66
C PRO A 34 6.42 18.69 4.44
N GLU A 35 7.07 18.83 3.29
CA GLU A 35 6.75 18.04 2.10
C GLU A 35 7.04 16.55 2.34
N THR A 36 6.44 15.69 1.53
CA THR A 36 6.71 14.25 1.60
C THR A 36 8.21 13.97 1.46
N PRO A 37 8.76 13.05 2.26
CA PRO A 37 10.19 12.74 2.19
C PRO A 37 10.49 12.19 0.80
N LYS A 38 11.46 12.83 0.13
CA LYS A 38 11.93 12.37 -1.19
C LYS A 38 12.70 11.07 -1.03
N ASP A 39 12.56 10.18 -1.99
CA ASP A 39 13.36 8.95 -2.03
C ASP A 39 14.84 9.28 -1.99
N ARG A 40 15.60 8.43 -1.31
CA ARG A 40 17.06 8.56 -1.25
C ARG A 40 17.60 8.40 -2.67
N LYS A 41 17.96 9.53 -3.29
CA LYS A 41 18.61 9.53 -4.60
C LYS A 41 19.97 8.87 -4.46
N GLY A 42 20.27 7.95 -5.36
CA GLY A 42 21.58 7.31 -5.39
C GLY A 42 22.69 8.30 -5.74
N PHE A 43 23.93 7.87 -5.54
CA PHE A 43 25.10 8.66 -5.93
C PHE A 43 25.10 8.90 -7.44
N THR A 44 25.19 10.16 -7.86
CA THR A 44 25.40 10.51 -9.27
C THR A 44 26.87 10.36 -9.62
N VAL A 45 27.18 9.60 -10.66
CA VAL A 45 28.56 9.44 -11.14
C VAL A 45 28.97 10.71 -11.91
N PRO A 46 30.10 11.35 -11.58
CA PRO A 46 30.61 12.47 -12.36
C PRO A 46 30.97 12.04 -13.77
N GLU A 47 30.63 12.87 -14.77
CA GLU A 47 30.89 12.58 -16.18
C GLU A 47 32.39 12.51 -16.51
N PHE A 48 33.19 13.43 -15.97
CA PHE A 48 34.64 13.49 -16.21
C PHE A 48 35.43 13.36 -14.92
N VAL A 49 36.34 12.39 -14.89
CA VAL A 49 37.38 12.29 -13.87
C VAL A 49 38.64 12.97 -14.41
N ARG A 50 39.05 14.07 -13.79
CA ARG A 50 40.17 14.90 -14.27
C ARG A 50 41.54 14.36 -13.84
N ASN A 51 41.59 13.61 -12.74
CA ASN A 51 42.83 13.20 -12.08
C ASN A 51 43.16 11.73 -12.35
N VAL A 52 43.02 11.29 -13.61
CA VAL A 52 43.33 9.92 -14.01
C VAL A 52 44.83 9.82 -14.31
N MET A 53 45.53 8.98 -13.56
CA MET A 53 46.93 8.67 -13.81
C MET A 53 47.04 7.69 -14.99
N GLY A 54 48.13 7.74 -15.76
CA GLY A 54 48.29 6.91 -16.97
C GLY A 54 48.20 5.41 -16.68
N SER A 55 47.72 4.62 -17.65
CA SER A 55 47.40 3.19 -17.48
C SER A 55 48.59 2.30 -17.08
N SER A 56 49.82 2.73 -17.39
CA SER A 56 51.06 2.03 -17.03
C SER A 56 51.72 2.55 -15.76
N ALA A 57 51.15 3.56 -15.10
CA ALA A 57 51.67 4.08 -13.85
C ALA A 57 51.43 3.10 -12.69
N GLY A 58 52.37 3.03 -11.75
CA GLY A 58 52.23 2.18 -10.57
C GLY A 58 51.16 2.65 -9.58
N ALA A 59 50.81 1.80 -8.62
CA ALA A 59 49.85 2.15 -7.58
C ALA A 59 50.39 3.28 -6.67
N GLY A 60 49.69 4.42 -6.64
CA GLY A 60 50.00 5.52 -5.74
C GLY A 60 49.49 5.28 -4.32
N SER A 61 49.98 6.05 -3.35
CA SER A 61 49.57 5.95 -1.93
C SER A 61 48.09 6.25 -1.69
N GLY A 62 47.43 7.02 -2.57
CA GLY A 62 46.01 7.35 -2.49
C GLY A 62 45.06 6.34 -3.16
N GLU A 63 45.59 5.41 -3.97
CA GLU A 63 44.77 4.54 -4.83
C GLU A 63 43.89 3.59 -4.01
N PHE A 64 44.41 3.10 -2.87
CA PHE A 64 43.64 2.27 -1.94
C PHE A 64 42.36 2.97 -1.46
N HIS A 65 42.45 4.26 -1.12
CA HIS A 65 41.28 5.00 -0.66
C HIS A 65 40.29 5.27 -1.78
N VAL A 66 40.77 5.52 -3.01
CA VAL A 66 39.93 5.65 -4.19
C VAL A 66 39.10 4.38 -4.39
N TYR A 67 39.74 3.20 -4.44
CA TYR A 67 39.05 1.91 -4.54
C TYR A 67 38.05 1.69 -3.40
N ARG A 68 38.46 1.93 -2.16
CA ARG A 68 37.59 1.79 -0.98
C ARG A 68 36.31 2.65 -1.09
N HIS A 69 36.43 3.89 -1.54
CA HIS A 69 35.26 4.77 -1.74
C HIS A 69 34.41 4.32 -2.91
N LEU A 70 35.02 3.90 -4.02
CA LEU A 70 34.31 3.40 -5.19
C LEU A 70 33.53 2.12 -4.87
N ARG A 71 34.14 1.16 -4.17
CA ARG A 71 33.51 -0.09 -3.76
C ARG A 71 32.29 0.15 -2.86
N ARG A 72 32.39 1.07 -1.89
CA ARG A 72 31.24 1.42 -1.04
C ARG A 72 30.10 2.06 -1.83
N LYS A 73 30.42 2.96 -2.76
CA LYS A 73 29.42 3.57 -3.65
C LYS A 73 28.73 2.50 -4.49
N GLU A 74 29.50 1.58 -5.03
CA GLU A 74 29.00 0.49 -5.86
C GLU A 74 28.12 -0.49 -5.08
N TYR A 75 28.52 -0.91 -3.89
CA TYR A 75 27.69 -1.76 -3.03
C TYR A 75 26.40 -1.09 -2.59
N THR A 76 26.46 0.20 -2.27
CA THR A 76 25.25 0.97 -1.96
C THR A 76 24.34 1.05 -3.19
N ARG A 77 24.91 1.24 -4.39
CA ARG A 77 24.18 1.28 -5.66
C ARG A 77 23.48 -0.05 -5.94
N GLN A 78 24.20 -1.17 -5.86
CA GLN A 78 23.67 -2.51 -6.07
C GLN A 78 22.54 -2.81 -5.07
N LYS A 79 22.78 -2.57 -3.78
CA LYS A 79 21.78 -2.75 -2.73
C LYS A 79 20.50 -1.95 -2.99
N MET A 80 20.60 -0.69 -3.41
CA MET A 80 19.42 0.12 -3.74
C MET A 80 18.66 -0.39 -4.98
N ILE A 81 19.35 -1.01 -5.94
CA ILE A 81 18.71 -1.59 -7.12
C ILE A 81 17.96 -2.85 -6.73
N ASP A 82 18.61 -3.73 -5.95
CA ASP A 82 18.00 -4.97 -5.48
C ASP A 82 16.79 -4.68 -4.59
N GLU A 83 16.91 -3.77 -3.63
CA GLU A 83 15.80 -3.34 -2.76
C GLU A 83 14.62 -2.78 -3.57
N LYS A 84 14.88 -1.96 -4.58
CA LYS A 84 13.81 -1.41 -5.45
C LYS A 84 13.14 -2.49 -6.28
N ALA A 85 13.91 -3.42 -6.84
CA ALA A 85 13.37 -4.52 -7.64
C ALA A 85 12.48 -5.43 -6.80
N GLU A 86 12.85 -5.71 -5.55
CA GLU A 86 12.01 -6.49 -4.64
C GLU A 86 10.74 -5.74 -4.24
N LEU A 87 10.83 -4.44 -3.94
CA LEU A 87 9.66 -3.61 -3.65
C LEU A 87 8.68 -3.54 -4.83
N GLU A 88 9.20 -3.32 -6.04
CA GLU A 88 8.38 -3.25 -7.26
C GLU A 88 7.65 -4.57 -7.53
N LYS A 89 8.32 -5.72 -7.37
CA LYS A 89 7.68 -7.03 -7.49
C LYS A 89 6.54 -7.20 -6.48
N LEU A 90 6.77 -6.85 -5.22
CA LEU A 90 5.75 -6.97 -4.17
C LEU A 90 4.55 -6.05 -4.43
N ASP A 91 4.79 -4.83 -4.88
CA ASP A 91 3.74 -3.86 -5.23
C ASP A 91 2.93 -4.31 -6.46
N GLU A 92 3.59 -4.88 -7.47
CA GLU A 92 2.93 -5.50 -8.61
C GLU A 92 2.05 -6.68 -8.20
N GLU A 93 2.55 -7.58 -7.37
CA GLU A 93 1.77 -8.72 -6.86
C GLU A 93 0.56 -8.24 -6.04
N TYR A 94 0.75 -7.23 -5.21
CA TYR A 94 -0.31 -6.67 -4.38
C TYR A 94 -1.39 -5.99 -5.23
N SER A 95 -1.00 -5.18 -6.21
CA SER A 95 -1.95 -4.52 -7.12
C SER A 95 -2.73 -5.53 -7.96
N ARG A 96 -2.07 -6.56 -8.48
CA ARG A 96 -2.72 -7.68 -9.19
C ARG A 96 -3.77 -8.37 -8.31
N LYS A 97 -3.43 -8.72 -7.06
CA LYS A 97 -4.37 -9.34 -6.11
C LYS A 97 -5.57 -8.44 -5.81
N ILE A 98 -5.36 -7.14 -5.63
CA ILE A 98 -6.45 -6.18 -5.43
C ILE A 98 -7.39 -6.17 -6.65
N ASP A 99 -6.84 -6.09 -7.85
CA ASP A 99 -7.63 -5.99 -9.07
C ASP A 99 -8.41 -7.27 -9.37
N GLU A 100 -7.83 -8.43 -9.11
CA GLU A 100 -8.54 -9.71 -9.16
C GLU A 100 -9.70 -9.76 -8.17
N ASN A 101 -9.47 -9.31 -6.93
CA ASN A 101 -10.52 -9.29 -5.91
C ASN A 101 -11.64 -8.30 -6.28
N LYS A 102 -11.29 -7.12 -6.80
CA LYS A 102 -12.27 -6.15 -7.33
C LYS A 102 -13.10 -6.77 -8.44
N LYS A 103 -12.47 -7.41 -9.44
CA LYS A 103 -13.17 -8.09 -10.54
C LYS A 103 -14.11 -9.18 -10.03
N LYS A 104 -13.65 -10.07 -9.14
CA LYS A 104 -14.48 -11.13 -8.53
C LYS A 104 -15.70 -10.56 -7.80
N MET A 105 -15.51 -9.45 -7.06
CA MET A 105 -16.59 -8.77 -6.33
C MET A 105 -17.58 -8.08 -7.27
N GLU A 106 -17.09 -7.44 -8.33
CA GLU A 106 -17.90 -6.83 -9.38
C GLU A 106 -18.71 -7.86 -10.15
N GLU A 107 -18.13 -9.00 -10.52
CA GLU A 107 -18.82 -10.11 -11.18
C GLU A 107 -19.96 -10.67 -10.31
N ARG A 108 -19.66 -10.94 -9.02
CA ARG A 108 -20.67 -11.40 -8.04
C ARG A 108 -21.80 -10.37 -7.89
N THR A 109 -21.45 -9.09 -7.82
CA THR A 109 -22.41 -7.98 -7.67
C THR A 109 -23.23 -7.77 -8.93
N ALA A 110 -22.62 -7.84 -10.11
CA ALA A 110 -23.27 -7.72 -11.41
C ALA A 110 -24.25 -8.87 -11.66
N LYS A 111 -23.88 -10.10 -11.33
CA LYS A 111 -24.77 -11.27 -11.41
C LYS A 111 -26.00 -11.09 -10.51
N LYS A 112 -25.81 -10.68 -9.26
CA LYS A 112 -26.92 -10.38 -8.32
C LYS A 112 -27.78 -9.21 -8.79
N ARG A 113 -27.17 -8.13 -9.28
CA ARG A 113 -27.86 -6.97 -9.85
C ARG A 113 -28.70 -7.35 -11.08
N ALA A 114 -28.17 -8.15 -11.98
CA ALA A 114 -28.89 -8.64 -13.16
C ALA A 114 -30.11 -9.51 -12.76
N LYS A 115 -29.98 -10.39 -11.75
CA LYS A 115 -31.12 -11.17 -11.22
C LYS A 115 -32.23 -10.24 -10.70
N ARG A 116 -31.88 -9.24 -9.88
CA ARG A 116 -32.84 -8.25 -9.35
C ARG A 116 -33.51 -7.41 -10.44
N LEU A 117 -32.75 -6.98 -11.46
CA LEU A 117 -33.31 -6.22 -12.60
C LEU A 117 -34.29 -7.05 -13.42
N LYS A 118 -33.99 -8.33 -13.68
CA LYS A 118 -34.92 -9.26 -14.36
C LYS A 118 -36.20 -9.47 -13.55
N GLN A 119 -36.09 -9.69 -12.23
CA GLN A 119 -37.25 -9.81 -11.34
C GLN A 119 -38.10 -8.52 -11.33
N LYS A 120 -37.47 -7.35 -11.19
CA LYS A 120 -38.14 -6.04 -11.23
C LYS A 120 -38.86 -5.82 -12.57
N ALA A 121 -38.24 -6.20 -13.69
CA ALA A 121 -38.86 -6.12 -15.01
C ALA A 121 -40.07 -7.06 -15.14
N ARG A 122 -39.99 -8.29 -14.64
CA ARG A 122 -41.12 -9.24 -14.61
C ARG A 122 -42.28 -8.71 -13.77
N LEU A 123 -42.02 -8.20 -12.57
CA LEU A 123 -43.03 -7.61 -11.68
C LEU A 123 -43.69 -6.38 -12.32
N LYS A 124 -42.92 -5.50 -12.98
CA LYS A 124 -43.47 -4.36 -13.73
C LYS A 124 -44.40 -4.80 -14.86
N ARG A 125 -44.00 -5.82 -15.64
CA ARG A 125 -44.85 -6.39 -16.71
C ARG A 125 -46.15 -6.97 -16.16
N LEU A 126 -46.09 -7.74 -15.08
CA LEU A 126 -47.28 -8.29 -14.42
C LEU A 126 -48.23 -7.20 -13.92
N LYS A 127 -47.69 -6.13 -13.29
CA LYS A 127 -48.48 -4.98 -12.85
C LYS A 127 -49.12 -4.23 -14.02
N ALA A 128 -48.41 -4.05 -15.14
CA ALA A 128 -48.96 -3.41 -16.33
C ALA A 128 -50.11 -4.22 -16.96
N LEU A 129 -49.97 -5.56 -17.03
CA LEU A 129 -51.05 -6.44 -17.49
C LEU A 129 -52.27 -6.39 -16.55
N LYS A 130 -52.05 -6.40 -15.23
CA LYS A 130 -53.14 -6.36 -14.24
C LYS A 130 -53.84 -4.99 -14.20
N GLY A 131 -53.10 -3.90 -14.33
CA GLY A 131 -53.67 -2.53 -14.40
C GLY A 131 -54.45 -2.23 -15.69
N SER A 132 -54.13 -2.90 -16.80
CA SER A 132 -54.90 -2.84 -18.04
C SER A 132 -56.26 -3.53 -17.93
N GLN A 133 -56.38 -4.57 -17.09
CA GLN A 133 -57.66 -5.26 -16.88
C GLN A 133 -58.58 -4.61 -15.83
N THR A 134 -58.11 -3.62 -15.06
CA THR A 134 -58.89 -2.99 -13.98
C THR A 134 -59.52 -1.65 -14.34
N THR A 135 -59.52 -1.21 -15.60
CA THR A 135 -60.33 -0.04 -16.00
C THR A 135 -61.81 -0.38 -16.23
N ASN A 136 -62.26 -1.60 -15.89
CA ASN A 136 -63.67 -2.02 -15.99
C ASN A 136 -64.26 -2.73 -14.76
N ALA A 137 -63.59 -2.75 -13.60
CA ALA A 137 -64.19 -3.33 -12.40
C ALA A 137 -63.75 -2.60 -11.12
N ALA A 138 -64.70 -1.86 -10.55
CA ALA A 138 -64.62 -1.31 -9.21
C ALA A 138 -64.61 -2.43 -8.16
N GLY A 139 -63.76 -2.28 -7.14
CA GLY A 139 -63.91 -2.88 -5.82
C GLY A 139 -63.43 -4.33 -5.65
N SER A 140 -62.25 -4.50 -5.02
CA SER A 140 -62.04 -5.45 -3.90
C SER A 140 -60.53 -5.63 -3.61
N LYS A 141 -60.11 -4.97 -2.53
CA LYS A 141 -59.43 -5.55 -1.36
C LYS A 141 -58.25 -6.54 -1.51
N GLU A 142 -57.23 -6.21 -0.70
CA GLU A 142 -56.36 -7.07 0.11
C GLU A 142 -54.94 -7.32 -0.41
N GLU A 143 -54.05 -7.12 0.55
CA GLU A 143 -52.60 -7.16 0.51
C GLU A 143 -52.09 -8.54 0.08
N SER A 144 -51.03 -8.56 -0.73
CA SER A 144 -50.19 -9.74 -0.87
C SER A 144 -48.76 -9.28 -0.79
N SER A 145 -48.29 -9.22 0.46
CA SER A 145 -46.88 -9.22 0.81
C SER A 145 -46.27 -10.52 0.29
N SER A 146 -45.57 -10.46 -0.84
CA SER A 146 -44.78 -11.56 -1.35
C SER A 146 -43.36 -11.40 -0.78
N GLU A 147 -43.21 -11.76 0.48
CA GLU A 147 -41.92 -12.19 1.00
C GLU A 147 -41.54 -13.49 0.28
N SER A 148 -40.59 -13.39 -0.63
CA SER A 148 -39.97 -14.55 -1.27
C SER A 148 -38.58 -14.69 -0.67
N GLU A 149 -38.53 -15.29 0.50
CA GLU A 149 -37.35 -15.96 1.03
C GLU A 149 -36.82 -16.92 -0.04
N SER A 150 -35.63 -16.65 -0.54
CA SER A 150 -34.87 -17.55 -1.42
C SER A 150 -33.51 -17.73 -0.79
N GLU A 151 -33.53 -18.42 0.34
CA GLU A 151 -32.44 -19.26 0.81
C GLU A 151 -32.04 -20.24 -0.31
N GLY A 152 -30.73 -20.47 -0.47
CA GLY A 152 -30.20 -21.39 -1.46
C GLY A 152 -29.23 -20.76 -2.45
N SER A 153 -28.01 -20.48 -1.98
CA SER A 153 -26.82 -20.49 -2.83
C SER A 153 -25.69 -20.98 -1.94
N GLU A 154 -25.45 -22.30 -1.99
CA GLU A 154 -24.26 -22.96 -1.45
C GLU A 154 -23.02 -22.09 -1.69
N TYR A 155 -22.38 -21.75 -0.57
CA TYR A 155 -21.07 -21.15 -0.53
C TYR A 155 -20.09 -22.32 -0.41
N SER A 156 -19.71 -22.91 -1.54
CA SER A 156 -18.55 -23.80 -1.57
C SER A 156 -17.29 -22.93 -1.55
N ASP A 157 -16.86 -22.65 -0.32
CA ASP A 157 -15.55 -22.11 0.02
C ASP A 157 -14.57 -23.28 0.03
N GLU A 158 -13.96 -23.58 -1.11
CA GLU A 158 -12.77 -24.42 -1.16
C GLU A 158 -11.55 -23.54 -0.87
N GLU A 159 -11.45 -23.07 0.38
CA GLU A 159 -10.20 -22.61 0.97
C GLU A 159 -9.32 -23.84 1.22
N LYS A 160 -8.45 -24.15 0.24
CA LYS A 160 -7.34 -25.09 0.46
C LYS A 160 -6.38 -24.48 1.47
N HIS A 161 -6.58 -24.84 2.73
CA HIS A 161 -5.62 -24.70 3.81
C HIS A 161 -4.37 -25.54 3.51
N ASN A 162 -3.39 -24.97 2.80
CA ASN A 162 -2.07 -25.60 2.68
C ASN A 162 -1.20 -25.22 3.88
N SER A 163 -1.53 -25.80 5.03
CA SER A 163 -0.59 -25.94 6.13
C SER A 163 0.32 -27.12 5.82
N SER A 164 1.57 -26.86 5.42
CA SER A 164 2.79 -27.65 5.67
C SER A 164 3.86 -27.32 4.63
N THR A 165 4.74 -26.36 4.91
CA THR A 165 6.17 -26.60 4.68
C THR A 165 6.95 -25.75 5.66
N GLU A 166 7.39 -26.40 6.74
CA GLU A 166 8.50 -25.95 7.55
C GLU A 166 9.71 -25.76 6.62
N SER A 167 10.25 -24.54 6.58
CA SER A 167 11.65 -24.33 6.25
C SER A 167 12.24 -23.39 7.30
N SER A 168 12.49 -23.96 8.48
CA SER A 168 13.56 -23.51 9.36
C SER A 168 14.86 -23.50 8.53
N ARG A 169 15.24 -22.32 8.03
CA ARG A 169 16.62 -22.03 7.65
C ARG A 169 17.23 -21.26 8.80
N ASP A 170 17.70 -22.02 9.79
CA ASP A 170 18.78 -21.56 10.65
C ASP A 170 19.98 -21.31 9.75
N VAL A 171 20.24 -20.04 9.43
CA VAL A 171 21.54 -19.63 8.88
C VAL A 171 22.42 -19.40 10.10
N GLU A 172 23.08 -20.46 10.54
CA GLU A 172 24.27 -20.36 11.37
C GLU A 172 25.39 -19.72 10.54
N ASP A 173 25.48 -18.39 10.56
CA ASP A 173 26.73 -17.69 10.23
C ASP A 173 27.62 -17.70 11.48
N LYS A 174 28.32 -18.82 11.69
CA LYS A 174 29.53 -18.86 12.49
C LYS A 174 30.62 -19.60 11.74
N ASP A 175 31.77 -18.91 11.68
CA ASP A 175 33.09 -19.44 11.41
C ASP A 175 33.47 -19.64 9.93
N ASN A 176 33.52 -18.53 9.18
CA ASN A 176 34.63 -18.34 8.24
C ASN A 176 35.59 -17.29 8.80
N CYS A 177 36.37 -17.72 9.80
CA CYS A 177 37.56 -17.04 10.29
C CYS A 177 38.75 -17.46 9.42
N GLU A 178 38.81 -16.98 8.17
CA GLU A 178 40.04 -17.03 7.37
C GLU A 178 40.91 -15.82 7.72
N MET A 179 41.80 -16.10 8.67
CA MET A 179 43.11 -15.51 8.92
C MET A 179 43.64 -14.64 7.77
N ILE A 180 43.47 -13.32 7.90
CA ILE A 180 44.36 -12.37 7.25
C ILE A 180 45.52 -12.13 8.22
N SER A 181 46.57 -12.93 8.05
CA SER A 181 47.89 -12.68 8.65
C SER A 181 48.51 -11.40 8.07
N PRO A 182 49.35 -10.69 8.85
CA PRO A 182 49.80 -9.32 8.59
C PRO A 182 50.67 -9.14 7.34
#